data_AF-A0A819D6Y0-F1
#
_entry.id   AF-A0A819D6Y0-F1
#
_cell.length_a   1.000
_cell.length_b   1.000
_cell.length_c   1.000
_cell.angle_alpha   90.00
_cell.angle_beta   90.00
_cell.angle_gamma   90.00
#
_symmetry.space_group_name_H-M   'P 1'
#
loop_
_entity.id
_entity.type
_entity.pdbx_description
1 polymer ?
#
loop_
_entity_poly.entity_id
_entity_poly.type
_entity_poly.pdbx_seq_one_letter_code
_entity_poly.pdbx_strand_id
1 'polypeptide(L)'
;MSQEFRKQAQATSADWERIARALLAGYADNVFVSMKELKDRVHRFVRYNKPDEIAVLDLQSTLTRAISATPVSIVLARDIRHSTAVRATAVLSFIGEIKPAWLESSMKRQFTISSEEETYLNTNNRFSSAQSTFSNKINLQMSNGMLTLDGPVGTVLNAELHLRQQMVDEMKFSLTAGSSTTTEANSNFSRNLQSVPPRILRPQMRKDCRDIEERIARVTDSSRTLVDLYNSVKGSKATRETRMEAVGWIAVCKFNCKVEGGFVRDWIVGHYAVRPASKPNPKDWIELRNGVPYMNMELVPADLDCHLPSHAYFDIDRFEDELYKFGISCKVLREDWRYVLLLDENADTGPFTMDLIEPHVALTHDRIDFDVSNLALEKDYTHELGMRIDIEQKPYSIDLESIVDNIKNKRFRILRPIDAHLQQRIDKMVKRGWTQMGEPLSVIPSPPPKHYVVLVPLSSSAILYNAVSTEIKKISGVQIISIEEIKNPYLEETYEGMRKLIGKQCKNLDPNEQLLFHGTKSAGIEGIPEDGYDDRYFVASGAWGK
;
A
#
# COMPACT_ATOMS: atom_id res chain seq x y z
N MET A 1 -11.37 -41.11 14.43
CA MET A 1 -10.12 -41.67 13.83
C MET A 1 -9.27 -42.26 14.93
N SER A 2 -8.85 -43.52 14.81
CA SER A 2 -8.06 -44.21 15.85
C SER A 2 -6.65 -43.62 15.97
N GLN A 3 -6.10 -43.66 17.18
CA GLN A 3 -4.77 -43.15 17.53
C GLN A 3 -3.64 -43.88 16.76
N GLU A 4 -3.94 -45.10 16.31
CA GLU A 4 -3.07 -45.97 15.52
C GLU A 4 -2.91 -45.46 14.08
N PHE A 5 -3.97 -44.92 13.48
CA PHE A 5 -3.90 -44.29 12.17
C PHE A 5 -3.05 -43.01 12.17
N ARG A 6 -3.06 -42.25 13.28
CA ARG A 6 -2.17 -41.10 13.48
C ARG A 6 -0.70 -41.49 13.66
N LYS A 7 -0.43 -42.65 14.28
CA LYS A 7 0.95 -43.17 14.41
C LYS A 7 1.49 -43.74 13.10
N GLN A 8 0.66 -44.39 12.29
CA GLN A 8 1.07 -44.91 10.98
C GLN A 8 1.30 -43.79 9.95
N ALA A 9 0.52 -42.70 10.00
CA ALA A 9 0.77 -41.50 9.21
C ALA A 9 2.07 -40.76 9.59
N GLN A 10 2.67 -41.09 10.74
CA GLN A 10 3.95 -40.54 11.23
C GLN A 10 5.15 -41.50 11.03
N ALA A 11 4.94 -42.69 10.45
CA ALA A 11 6.04 -43.61 10.14
C ALA A 11 6.79 -43.13 8.89
N THR A 12 8.05 -42.73 9.09
CA THR A 12 8.94 -42.13 8.09
C THR A 12 9.47 -43.16 7.11
N SER A 13 9.32 -42.92 5.80
CA SER A 13 10.09 -43.63 4.78
C SER A 13 11.54 -43.14 4.84
N ALA A 14 12.47 -44.07 5.01
CA ALA A 14 13.82 -43.79 5.45
C ALA A 14 14.71 -43.15 4.36
N ASP A 15 15.29 -42.02 4.75
CA ASP A 15 16.61 -41.48 4.40
C ASP A 15 16.89 -40.85 3.03
N TRP A 16 16.06 -40.94 2.00
CA TRP A 16 16.33 -40.14 0.78
C TRP A 16 16.27 -38.64 1.08
N GLU A 17 15.32 -38.25 1.93
CA GLU A 17 15.12 -36.86 2.33
C GLU A 17 16.33 -36.38 3.14
N ARG A 18 16.91 -37.21 4.02
CA ARG A 18 18.11 -36.86 4.79
C ARG A 18 19.39 -36.85 3.97
N ILE A 19 19.53 -37.74 2.98
CA ILE A 19 20.66 -37.76 2.04
C ILE A 19 20.60 -36.51 1.14
N ALA A 20 19.40 -36.12 0.69
CA ALA A 20 19.19 -34.83 0.04
C ALA A 20 19.49 -33.66 0.99
N ARG A 21 19.09 -33.72 2.27
CA ARG A 21 19.38 -32.67 3.29
C ARG A 21 20.89 -32.49 3.46
N ALA A 22 21.64 -33.59 3.48
CA ALA A 22 23.09 -33.59 3.67
C ALA A 22 23.87 -33.08 2.45
N LEU A 23 23.49 -33.50 1.23
CA LEU A 23 24.14 -33.04 -0.01
C LEU A 23 23.87 -31.57 -0.31
N LEU A 24 22.75 -31.03 0.18
CA LEU A 24 22.31 -29.66 -0.07
C LEU A 24 22.64 -28.69 1.08
N ALA A 25 23.26 -29.16 2.18
CA ALA A 25 23.47 -28.36 3.40
C ALA A 25 24.31 -27.08 3.20
N GLY A 26 25.16 -27.03 2.16
CA GLY A 26 25.94 -25.83 1.80
C GLY A 26 25.25 -24.88 0.80
N TYR A 27 24.14 -25.31 0.19
CA TYR A 27 23.41 -24.57 -0.85
C TYR A 27 21.91 -24.51 -0.59
N ALA A 28 21.46 -24.86 0.62
CA ALA A 28 20.05 -25.13 0.94
C ALA A 28 19.12 -23.94 0.63
N ASP A 29 19.64 -22.72 0.69
CA ASP A 29 18.89 -21.54 0.34
C ASP A 29 18.64 -21.42 -1.17
N ASN A 30 19.48 -21.96 -2.05
CA ASN A 30 19.32 -21.76 -3.51
C ASN A 30 18.70 -22.98 -4.24
N VAL A 31 18.18 -23.94 -3.48
CA VAL A 31 17.68 -25.20 -4.01
C VAL A 31 16.15 -25.23 -3.97
N PHE A 32 15.56 -25.46 -5.14
CA PHE A 32 14.11 -25.56 -5.29
C PHE A 32 13.71 -26.92 -5.87
N VAL A 33 12.62 -27.47 -5.36
CA VAL A 33 12.06 -28.78 -5.71
C VAL A 33 10.77 -28.58 -6.49
N SER A 34 10.59 -29.25 -7.62
CA SER A 34 9.38 -29.01 -8.43
C SER A 34 8.10 -29.45 -7.70
N MET A 35 7.13 -28.53 -7.62
CA MET A 35 5.76 -28.79 -7.21
C MET A 35 4.95 -29.12 -8.46
N LYS A 36 4.77 -30.40 -8.76
CA LYS A 36 3.90 -30.82 -9.86
C LYS A 36 2.45 -30.84 -9.36
N GLU A 37 1.77 -29.70 -9.42
CA GLU A 37 0.32 -29.63 -9.16
C GLU A 37 -0.52 -30.11 -10.34
N LEU A 38 -1.68 -30.69 -10.02
CA LEU A 38 -2.41 -31.61 -10.87
C LEU A 38 -3.10 -30.99 -12.11
N LYS A 39 -3.12 -29.67 -12.34
CA LYS A 39 -3.76 -29.07 -13.55
C LYS A 39 -3.18 -27.74 -14.06
N ASP A 40 -2.13 -27.17 -13.46
CA ASP A 40 -1.67 -25.82 -13.82
C ASP A 40 -0.64 -25.77 -14.97
N ARG A 41 -0.77 -24.74 -15.83
CA ARG A 41 0.14 -24.45 -16.96
C ARG A 41 1.48 -23.82 -16.53
N VAL A 42 1.73 -23.73 -15.23
CA VAL A 42 2.85 -22.99 -14.65
C VAL A 42 3.73 -23.96 -13.85
N HIS A 43 4.99 -24.07 -14.23
CA HIS A 43 5.97 -24.88 -13.49
C HIS A 43 6.30 -24.20 -12.16
N ARG A 44 5.77 -24.74 -11.07
CA ARG A 44 6.05 -24.30 -9.71
C ARG A 44 7.19 -25.12 -9.09
N PHE A 45 7.99 -24.47 -8.28
CA PHE A 45 9.05 -25.09 -7.48
C PHE A 45 8.95 -24.56 -6.06
N VAL A 46 9.28 -25.36 -5.05
CA VAL A 46 9.28 -24.96 -3.64
C VAL A 46 10.68 -24.96 -3.10
N ARG A 47 11.04 -23.97 -2.28
CA ARG A 47 12.35 -23.94 -1.66
C ARG A 47 12.49 -25.13 -0.70
N TYR A 48 13.60 -25.83 -0.83
CA TYR A 48 13.80 -27.11 -0.15
C TYR A 48 13.66 -27.04 1.38
N ASN A 49 14.18 -26.00 2.00
CA ASN A 49 14.17 -25.81 3.45
C ASN A 49 12.97 -24.97 3.95
N LYS A 50 12.12 -24.48 3.03
CA LYS A 50 10.97 -23.62 3.32
C LYS A 50 9.80 -24.00 2.40
N PRO A 51 8.97 -24.99 2.80
CA PRO A 51 7.89 -25.51 1.95
C PRO A 51 6.81 -24.47 1.59
N ASP A 52 6.76 -23.35 2.33
CA ASP A 52 5.83 -22.25 2.07
C ASP A 52 6.37 -21.25 1.02
N GLU A 53 7.62 -21.43 0.58
CA GLU A 53 8.27 -20.56 -0.39
C GLU A 53 8.20 -21.18 -1.79
N ILE A 54 7.13 -20.85 -2.50
CA ILE A 54 6.85 -21.30 -3.85
C ILE A 54 7.56 -20.37 -4.84
N ALA A 55 7.90 -20.88 -6.01
CA ALA A 55 8.65 -20.20 -7.03
C ALA A 55 8.18 -20.60 -8.42
N VAL A 56 8.24 -19.69 -9.37
CA VAL A 56 7.78 -19.83 -10.75
C VAL A 56 8.93 -19.46 -11.69
N LEU A 57 8.96 -20.11 -12.85
CA LEU A 57 9.92 -19.80 -13.91
C LEU A 57 9.65 -18.43 -14.56
N ASP A 58 10.68 -17.60 -14.70
CA ASP A 58 10.64 -16.39 -15.53
C ASP A 58 10.54 -16.75 -17.03
N LEU A 59 9.86 -15.89 -17.82
CA LEU A 59 9.94 -15.90 -19.29
C LEU A 59 11.36 -15.60 -19.80
N GLN A 60 12.22 -14.97 -18.99
CA GLN A 60 13.63 -14.70 -19.29
C GLN A 60 14.60 -15.78 -18.78
N SER A 61 14.12 -16.88 -18.20
CA SER A 61 14.99 -17.95 -17.72
C SER A 61 15.71 -18.65 -18.87
N THR A 62 17.00 -18.96 -18.69
CA THR A 62 17.83 -19.70 -19.67
C THR A 62 17.37 -21.15 -19.86
N LEU A 63 16.51 -21.65 -18.97
CA LEU A 63 15.95 -23.00 -19.00
C LEU A 63 14.61 -23.00 -19.77
N THR A 64 14.67 -22.74 -21.08
CA THR A 64 13.50 -22.83 -21.95
C THR A 64 13.17 -24.30 -22.23
N ARG A 65 11.99 -24.76 -21.78
CA ARG A 65 11.50 -26.12 -22.03
C ARG A 65 10.09 -26.10 -22.58
N ALA A 66 9.79 -27.05 -23.46
CA ALA A 66 8.41 -27.29 -23.87
C ALA A 66 7.58 -27.69 -22.63
N ILE A 67 6.38 -27.12 -22.50
CA ILE A 67 5.45 -27.35 -21.39
C ILE A 67 5.13 -28.86 -21.22
N SER A 68 5.22 -29.63 -22.29
CA SER A 68 4.99 -31.09 -22.32
C SER A 68 6.16 -31.91 -21.74
N ALA A 69 7.32 -31.31 -21.47
CA ALA A 69 8.51 -32.02 -21.00
C ALA A 69 8.48 -32.25 -19.48
N THR A 70 9.06 -33.38 -19.03
CA THR A 70 9.03 -33.78 -17.62
C THR A 70 9.75 -32.76 -16.72
N PRO A 71 9.14 -32.22 -15.65
CA PRO A 71 9.76 -31.18 -14.84
C PRO A 71 11.07 -31.65 -14.20
N VAL A 72 12.04 -30.75 -14.06
CA VAL A 72 13.33 -31.04 -13.40
C VAL A 72 13.07 -31.18 -11.90
N SER A 73 13.52 -32.28 -11.30
CA SER A 73 13.26 -32.55 -9.89
C SER A 73 13.96 -31.58 -8.94
N ILE A 74 15.17 -31.12 -9.30
CA ILE A 74 15.98 -30.19 -8.49
C ILE A 74 16.65 -29.18 -9.41
N VAL A 75 16.49 -27.90 -9.09
CA VAL A 75 17.05 -26.78 -9.86
C VAL A 75 17.89 -25.87 -8.95
N LEU A 76 18.99 -25.35 -9.51
CA LEU A 76 19.87 -24.38 -8.84
C LEU A 76 19.61 -22.98 -9.38
N ALA A 77 19.12 -22.09 -8.51
CA ALA A 77 18.86 -20.70 -8.86
C ALA A 77 20.15 -19.86 -8.80
N ARG A 78 20.39 -19.04 -9.85
CA ARG A 78 21.43 -18.00 -9.90
C ARG A 78 21.03 -16.79 -9.10
N ASP A 79 19.84 -16.30 -9.43
CA ASP A 79 19.21 -15.12 -8.90
C ASP A 79 17.78 -15.51 -8.54
N ILE A 80 17.36 -15.05 -7.37
CA ILE A 80 16.02 -15.27 -6.84
C ILE A 80 15.37 -13.90 -6.76
N ARG A 81 14.45 -13.61 -7.68
CA ARG A 81 13.74 -12.34 -7.74
C ARG A 81 12.34 -12.56 -7.23
N HIS A 82 12.01 -12.08 -6.04
CA HIS A 82 10.66 -12.25 -5.53
C HIS A 82 9.70 -11.39 -6.34
N SER A 83 8.67 -12.00 -6.94
CA SER A 83 7.68 -11.26 -7.74
C SER A 83 6.77 -10.39 -6.86
N THR A 84 6.80 -10.60 -5.54
CA THR A 84 6.08 -9.82 -4.53
C THR A 84 6.92 -9.69 -3.25
N ALA A 85 6.56 -8.76 -2.37
CA ALA A 85 7.29 -8.48 -1.12
C ALA A 85 7.21 -9.62 -0.09
N VAL A 86 6.12 -10.41 -0.14
CA VAL A 86 6.01 -11.67 0.60
C VAL A 86 6.81 -12.71 -0.18
N ARG A 87 7.74 -13.42 0.47
CA ARG A 87 8.53 -14.51 -0.15
C ARG A 87 7.68 -15.75 -0.51
N ALA A 88 6.40 -15.56 -0.84
CA ALA A 88 5.47 -16.61 -1.21
C ALA A 88 5.67 -17.10 -2.65
N THR A 89 6.07 -16.19 -3.55
CA THR A 89 6.32 -16.51 -4.95
C THR A 89 7.63 -15.88 -5.42
N ALA A 90 8.64 -16.70 -5.71
CA ALA A 90 9.91 -16.27 -6.28
C ALA A 90 9.97 -16.52 -7.79
N VAL A 91 10.51 -15.59 -8.55
CA VAL A 91 10.85 -15.75 -9.96
C VAL A 91 12.32 -16.17 -10.04
N LEU A 92 12.59 -17.34 -10.61
CA LEU A 92 13.92 -17.93 -10.62
C LEU A 92 14.60 -17.76 -11.97
N SER A 93 15.84 -17.25 -11.93
CA SER A 93 16.80 -17.35 -13.04
C SER A 93 17.77 -18.49 -12.74
N PHE A 94 17.75 -19.56 -13.53
CA PHE A 94 18.54 -20.77 -13.24
C PHE A 94 19.98 -20.73 -13.80
N ILE A 95 20.93 -21.38 -13.12
CA ILE A 95 22.28 -21.66 -13.66
C ILE A 95 22.36 -23.07 -14.26
N GLY A 96 21.60 -24.04 -13.72
CA GLY A 96 21.66 -25.43 -14.17
C GLY A 96 20.65 -26.35 -13.50
N GLU A 97 20.55 -27.56 -14.04
CA GLU A 97 19.73 -28.65 -13.51
C GLU A 97 20.59 -29.63 -12.70
N ILE A 98 20.07 -30.13 -11.58
CA ILE A 98 20.61 -31.31 -10.92
C ILE A 98 19.74 -32.48 -11.34
N LYS A 99 20.36 -33.49 -11.96
CA LYS A 99 19.74 -34.78 -12.26
C LYS A 99 20.24 -35.80 -11.25
N PRO A 100 19.47 -36.09 -10.19
CA PRO A 100 19.88 -37.11 -9.24
C PRO A 100 19.91 -38.47 -9.93
N ALA A 101 21.06 -39.15 -9.90
CA ALA A 101 21.23 -40.46 -10.53
C ALA A 101 20.22 -41.52 -10.01
N TRP A 102 19.68 -41.33 -8.81
CA TRP A 102 18.66 -42.22 -8.26
C TRP A 102 17.32 -42.17 -9.00
N LEU A 103 17.02 -41.11 -9.77
CA LEU A 103 15.80 -41.07 -10.60
C LEU A 103 15.80 -42.13 -11.71
N GLU A 104 17.00 -42.56 -12.12
CA GLU A 104 17.22 -43.64 -13.08
C GLU A 104 17.24 -45.03 -12.42
N SER A 105 17.24 -45.09 -11.08
CA SER A 105 17.14 -46.36 -10.37
C SER A 105 15.77 -46.98 -10.59
N SER A 106 15.70 -48.31 -10.66
CA SER A 106 14.43 -49.00 -10.82
C SER A 106 13.61 -48.96 -9.52
N MET A 107 12.30 -48.74 -9.65
CA MET A 107 11.31 -48.83 -8.58
C MET A 107 10.08 -49.58 -9.08
N LYS A 108 9.53 -50.42 -8.21
CA LYS A 108 8.21 -51.00 -8.37
C LYS A 108 7.25 -50.38 -7.37
N ARG A 109 6.15 -49.81 -7.86
CA ARG A 109 5.10 -49.17 -7.06
C ARG A 109 3.77 -49.87 -7.31
N GLN A 110 3.03 -50.10 -6.23
CA GLN A 110 1.71 -50.73 -6.30
C GLN A 110 0.72 -49.92 -5.46
N PHE A 111 -0.48 -49.72 -5.98
CA PHE A 111 -1.56 -49.13 -5.21
C PHE A 111 -2.92 -49.68 -5.65
N THR A 112 -3.82 -49.78 -4.68
CA THR A 112 -5.21 -50.23 -4.89
C THR A 112 -6.07 -49.08 -5.40
N ILE A 113 -7.02 -49.40 -6.27
CA ILE A 113 -8.04 -48.49 -6.77
C ILE A 113 -9.43 -49.08 -6.51
N SER A 114 -10.44 -48.24 -6.38
CA SER A 114 -11.83 -48.67 -6.21
C SER A 114 -12.40 -49.21 -7.54
N SER A 115 -13.51 -49.95 -7.46
CA SER A 115 -14.23 -50.41 -8.65
C SER A 115 -14.76 -49.25 -9.52
N GLU A 116 -15.08 -48.12 -8.91
CA GLU A 116 -15.51 -46.90 -9.60
C GLU A 116 -14.34 -46.26 -10.35
N GLU A 117 -13.19 -46.13 -9.69
CA GLU A 117 -11.94 -45.63 -10.28
C GLU A 117 -11.45 -46.53 -11.42
N GLU A 118 -11.51 -47.86 -11.25
CA GLU A 118 -11.18 -48.84 -12.28
C GLU A 118 -12.12 -48.73 -13.48
N THR A 119 -13.42 -48.61 -13.25
CA THR A 119 -14.41 -48.35 -14.31
C THR A 119 -14.08 -47.06 -15.04
N TYR A 120 -13.72 -46.01 -14.32
CA TYR A 120 -13.44 -44.70 -14.89
C TYR A 120 -12.14 -44.66 -15.70
N LEU A 121 -11.09 -45.35 -15.24
CA LEU A 121 -9.84 -45.52 -16.00
C LEU A 121 -10.04 -46.34 -17.28
N ASN A 122 -10.92 -47.34 -17.24
CA ASN A 122 -11.28 -48.13 -18.42
C ASN A 122 -12.19 -47.35 -19.39
N THR A 123 -13.08 -46.52 -18.86
CA THR A 123 -13.99 -45.69 -19.66
C THR A 123 -13.19 -44.60 -20.40
N ASN A 124 -13.42 -44.45 -21.71
CA ASN A 124 -12.67 -43.54 -22.59
C ASN A 124 -11.18 -43.87 -22.80
N ASN A 125 -10.76 -45.12 -22.60
CA ASN A 125 -9.39 -45.58 -22.86
C ASN A 125 -8.31 -44.79 -22.07
N ARG A 126 -8.62 -44.26 -20.88
CA ARG A 126 -7.68 -43.43 -20.11
C ARG A 126 -6.48 -44.23 -19.62
N PHE A 127 -6.72 -45.46 -19.17
CA PHE A 127 -5.64 -46.39 -18.81
C PHE A 127 -4.76 -46.74 -20.00
N SER A 128 -5.37 -47.13 -21.14
CA SER A 128 -4.64 -47.42 -22.38
C SER A 128 -3.87 -46.21 -22.91
N SER A 129 -4.41 -45.00 -22.74
CA SER A 129 -3.73 -43.75 -23.06
C SER A 129 -2.52 -43.51 -22.16
N ALA A 130 -2.65 -43.78 -20.85
CA ALA A 130 -1.52 -43.75 -19.92
C ALA A 130 -0.46 -44.80 -20.30
N GLN A 131 -0.88 -46.04 -20.58
CA GLN A 131 0.03 -47.09 -21.06
C GLN A 131 0.76 -46.67 -22.33
N SER A 132 0.07 -46.12 -23.33
CA SER A 132 0.71 -45.62 -24.55
C SER A 132 1.72 -44.49 -24.24
N THR A 133 1.35 -43.55 -23.37
CA THR A 133 2.17 -42.40 -22.97
C THR A 133 3.48 -42.83 -22.29
N PHE A 134 3.45 -43.93 -21.55
CA PHE A 134 4.59 -44.44 -20.79
C PHE A 134 5.15 -45.79 -21.29
N SER A 135 4.68 -46.28 -22.44
CA SER A 135 4.87 -47.65 -22.98
C SER A 135 6.32 -48.11 -23.12
N ASN A 136 7.24 -47.18 -23.34
CA ASN A 136 8.67 -47.47 -23.52
C ASN A 136 9.52 -47.14 -22.29
N LYS A 137 8.89 -46.73 -21.19
CA LYS A 137 9.60 -46.17 -20.02
C LYS A 137 9.29 -46.90 -18.72
N ILE A 138 8.10 -47.47 -18.58
CA ILE A 138 7.73 -48.32 -17.43
C ILE A 138 6.81 -49.45 -17.89
N ASN A 139 6.81 -50.55 -17.14
CA ASN A 139 5.78 -51.57 -17.21
C ASN A 139 4.59 -51.14 -16.34
N LEU A 140 3.45 -50.86 -16.98
CA LEU A 140 2.22 -50.43 -16.32
C LEU A 140 1.15 -51.51 -16.47
N GLN A 141 0.72 -52.10 -15.35
CA GLN A 141 -0.25 -53.19 -15.31
C GLN A 141 -1.40 -52.85 -14.37
N MET A 142 -2.62 -53.23 -14.75
CA MET A 142 -3.81 -53.14 -13.92
C MET A 142 -4.43 -54.53 -13.83
N SER A 143 -4.60 -55.04 -12.62
CA SER A 143 -5.22 -56.35 -12.39
C SER A 143 -5.87 -56.39 -11.02
N ASN A 144 -7.12 -56.86 -10.95
CA ASN A 144 -7.86 -57.08 -9.70
C ASN A 144 -7.89 -55.86 -8.78
N GLY A 145 -8.23 -54.67 -9.31
CA GLY A 145 -8.25 -53.42 -8.54
C GLY A 145 -6.88 -52.94 -8.04
N MET A 146 -5.78 -53.48 -8.57
CA MET A 146 -4.42 -53.06 -8.24
C MET A 146 -3.67 -52.57 -9.47
N LEU A 147 -3.12 -51.35 -9.37
CA LEU A 147 -2.20 -50.78 -10.35
C LEU A 147 -0.76 -51.07 -9.93
N THR A 148 0.03 -51.62 -10.85
CA THR A 148 1.46 -51.88 -10.70
C THR A 148 2.24 -51.08 -11.73
N LEU A 149 3.23 -50.32 -11.27
CA LEU A 149 4.13 -49.51 -12.07
C LEU A 149 5.56 -49.96 -11.79
N ASP A 150 6.33 -50.31 -12.82
CA ASP A 150 7.71 -50.81 -12.65
C ASP A 150 8.64 -50.18 -13.69
N GLY A 151 9.72 -49.54 -13.24
CA GLY A 151 10.72 -48.89 -14.09
C GLY A 151 11.46 -47.77 -13.35
N PRO A 152 12.12 -46.84 -14.06
CA PRO A 152 12.88 -45.76 -13.43
C PRO A 152 12.00 -44.92 -12.49
N VAL A 153 12.50 -44.66 -11.29
CA VAL A 153 11.75 -44.00 -10.19
C VAL A 153 11.04 -42.74 -10.66
N GLY A 154 11.75 -41.88 -11.39
CA GLY A 154 11.19 -40.61 -11.89
C GLY A 154 10.01 -40.82 -12.84
N THR A 155 10.04 -41.88 -13.65
CA THR A 155 8.95 -42.20 -14.58
C THR A 155 7.77 -42.85 -13.87
N VAL A 156 8.04 -43.76 -12.93
CA VAL A 156 7.02 -44.45 -12.12
C VAL A 156 6.15 -43.46 -11.36
N LEU A 157 6.76 -42.49 -10.66
CA LEU A 157 6.02 -41.47 -9.91
C LEU A 157 5.18 -40.54 -10.82
N ASN A 158 5.71 -40.20 -12.00
CA ASN A 158 4.99 -39.38 -12.96
C ASN A 158 3.76 -40.09 -13.55
N ALA A 159 3.88 -41.39 -13.81
CA ALA A 159 2.77 -42.20 -14.31
C ALA A 159 1.69 -42.40 -13.24
N GLU A 160 2.07 -42.62 -11.97
CA GLU A 160 1.11 -42.68 -10.85
C GLU A 160 0.31 -41.37 -10.74
N LEU A 161 0.98 -40.22 -10.78
CA LEU A 161 0.31 -38.91 -10.71
C LEU A 161 -0.68 -38.74 -11.87
N HIS A 162 -0.26 -39.08 -13.10
CA HIS A 162 -1.10 -38.97 -14.28
C HIS A 162 -2.37 -39.82 -14.13
N LEU A 163 -2.24 -41.06 -13.67
CA LEU A 163 -3.40 -41.92 -13.42
C LEU A 163 -4.34 -41.32 -12.38
N ARG A 164 -3.81 -40.75 -11.29
CA ARG A 164 -4.63 -40.07 -10.27
C ARG A 164 -5.37 -38.85 -10.81
N GLN A 165 -4.78 -38.07 -11.71
CA GLN A 165 -5.48 -36.97 -12.40
C GLN A 165 -6.66 -37.48 -13.22
N GLN A 166 -6.45 -38.59 -13.92
CA GLN A 166 -7.46 -39.20 -14.76
C GLN A 166 -8.60 -39.83 -13.95
N MET A 167 -8.51 -39.91 -12.62
CA MET A 167 -9.53 -40.44 -11.71
C MET A 167 -10.39 -39.37 -11.02
N VAL A 168 -10.08 -38.08 -11.16
CA VAL A 168 -10.84 -36.99 -10.52
C VAL A 168 -11.97 -36.49 -11.44
N ASP A 169 -13.21 -36.80 -11.09
CA ASP A 169 -14.42 -36.54 -11.90
C ASP A 169 -15.04 -35.15 -11.67
N GLU A 170 -15.12 -34.66 -10.43
CA GLU A 170 -15.78 -33.39 -10.09
C GLU A 170 -14.96 -32.63 -9.03
N MET A 171 -14.54 -31.39 -9.32
CA MET A 171 -13.88 -30.52 -8.34
C MET A 171 -14.93 -29.62 -7.67
N LYS A 172 -15.39 -29.98 -6.47
CA LYS A 172 -16.21 -29.09 -5.63
C LYS A 172 -15.31 -28.34 -4.66
N PHE A 173 -15.32 -27.01 -4.76
CA PHE A 173 -14.69 -26.12 -3.79
C PHE A 173 -15.77 -25.45 -2.93
N SER A 174 -15.65 -25.59 -1.61
CA SER A 174 -16.47 -24.86 -0.66
C SER A 174 -15.74 -23.57 -0.29
N LEU A 175 -16.22 -22.43 -0.77
CA LEU A 175 -15.71 -21.11 -0.38
C LEU A 175 -16.34 -20.69 0.94
N THR A 176 -15.68 -21.01 2.05
CA THR A 176 -15.90 -20.32 3.32
C THR A 176 -14.96 -19.11 3.38
N ALA A 177 -15.53 -17.91 3.37
CA ALA A 177 -14.80 -16.66 3.56
C ALA A 177 -14.27 -16.58 5.00
N GLY A 178 -13.14 -17.23 5.25
CA GLY A 178 -12.34 -17.02 6.45
C GLY A 178 -11.56 -15.73 6.28
N SER A 179 -12.08 -14.63 6.83
CA SER A 179 -11.28 -13.43 7.05
C SER A 179 -10.19 -13.75 8.07
N SER A 180 -8.98 -14.05 7.62
CA SER A 180 -7.77 -13.93 8.44
C SER A 180 -6.79 -13.04 7.71
N THR A 181 -6.87 -11.77 8.06
CA THR A 181 -5.99 -10.64 7.73
C THR A 181 -4.52 -10.96 7.93
N THR A 182 -3.68 -10.80 6.90
CA THR A 182 -2.22 -10.64 7.09
C THR A 182 -1.67 -9.43 6.33
N THR A 183 -1.61 -8.32 7.07
CA THR A 183 -0.60 -7.26 7.22
C THR A 183 0.27 -6.73 6.07
N GLU A 184 0.59 -7.43 4.98
CA GLU A 184 1.54 -6.92 3.96
C GLU A 184 0.89 -6.19 2.78
N ALA A 185 -0.40 -6.44 2.48
CA ALA A 185 -1.15 -5.63 1.51
C ALA A 185 -1.29 -4.15 1.98
N ASN A 186 -1.39 -3.93 3.30
CA ASN A 186 -1.36 -2.60 3.90
C ASN A 186 0.01 -1.90 3.80
N SER A 187 1.12 -2.63 3.58
CA SER A 187 2.47 -2.06 3.65
C SER A 187 2.89 -1.34 2.36
N ASN A 188 2.42 -1.78 1.19
CA ASN A 188 2.68 -1.12 -0.10
C ASN A 188 1.75 0.09 -0.32
N PHE A 189 0.50 -0.04 0.13
CA PHE A 189 -0.43 1.07 0.21
C PHE A 189 0.08 2.16 1.19
N SER A 190 0.68 1.75 2.32
CA SER A 190 1.39 2.69 3.21
C SER A 190 2.59 3.35 2.53
N ARG A 191 3.32 2.66 1.63
CA ARG A 191 4.50 3.20 0.93
C ARG A 191 4.16 4.21 -0.18
N ASN A 192 2.98 4.08 -0.79
CA ASN A 192 2.50 4.98 -1.84
C ASN A 192 1.75 6.20 -1.28
N LEU A 193 1.21 6.10 -0.06
CA LEU A 193 0.72 7.23 0.74
C LEU A 193 1.77 7.83 1.67
N GLN A 194 2.92 7.17 1.80
CA GLN A 194 4.07 7.70 2.51
C GLN A 194 4.56 8.90 1.72
N SER A 195 4.48 10.03 2.42
CA SER A 195 5.37 11.17 2.24
C SER A 195 6.77 10.70 1.93
N VAL A 196 7.55 11.57 1.31
CA VAL A 196 9.00 11.42 1.22
C VAL A 196 9.51 10.88 2.56
N PRO A 197 10.17 9.71 2.60
CA PRO A 197 10.56 9.09 3.86
C PRO A 197 11.30 10.14 4.69
N PRO A 198 10.97 10.27 5.99
CA PRO A 198 11.60 11.26 6.83
C PRO A 198 13.11 11.26 6.66
N ARG A 199 13.68 12.46 6.59
CA ARG A 199 15.10 12.65 6.32
C ARG A 199 15.77 13.09 7.61
N ILE A 200 16.87 12.42 7.94
CA ILE A 200 17.79 12.88 8.98
C ILE A 200 18.49 14.12 8.45
N LEU A 201 18.48 15.21 9.21
CA LEU A 201 19.28 16.40 8.90
C LEU A 201 20.76 16.03 8.78
N ARG A 202 21.49 16.64 7.84
CA ARG A 202 22.94 16.39 7.70
C ARG A 202 23.69 16.58 9.04
N PRO A 203 24.71 15.75 9.33
CA PRO A 203 25.43 15.78 10.61
C PRO A 203 25.94 17.16 11.04
N GLN A 204 26.28 18.02 10.08
CA GLN A 204 26.73 19.38 10.32
C GLN A 204 25.64 20.25 10.98
N MET A 205 24.38 20.13 10.55
CA MET A 205 23.26 20.93 11.07
C MET A 205 22.63 20.36 12.34
N ARG A 206 22.73 19.04 12.57
CA ARG A 206 22.11 18.39 13.75
C ARG A 206 22.56 18.99 15.07
N LYS A 207 23.82 19.44 15.15
CA LYS A 207 24.34 20.09 16.37
C LYS A 207 23.53 21.34 16.75
N ASP A 208 23.06 22.07 15.75
CA ASP A 208 22.32 23.34 15.90
C ASP A 208 20.80 23.15 15.86
N CYS A 209 20.34 21.89 15.81
CA CYS A 209 18.92 21.50 15.69
C CYS A 209 18.51 20.45 16.74
N ARG A 210 19.29 20.28 17.82
CA ARG A 210 18.94 19.32 18.89
C ARG A 210 17.59 19.62 19.54
N ASP A 211 17.29 20.90 19.73
CA ASP A 211 16.01 21.34 20.29
C ASP A 211 14.82 21.03 19.36
N ILE A 212 15.06 21.03 18.03
CA ILE A 212 14.09 20.58 17.03
C ILE A 212 13.88 19.07 17.15
N GLU A 213 14.96 18.27 17.22
CA GLU A 213 14.86 16.82 17.41
C GLU A 213 14.12 16.46 18.71
N GLU A 214 14.38 17.16 19.80
CA GLU A 214 13.64 16.99 21.06
C GLU A 214 12.14 17.28 20.89
N ARG A 215 11.77 18.32 20.12
CA ARG A 215 10.37 18.63 19.79
C ARG A 215 9.72 17.58 18.90
N ILE A 216 10.45 17.05 17.92
CA ILE A 216 10.01 15.95 17.07
C ILE A 216 9.69 14.73 17.95
N ALA A 217 10.64 14.30 18.78
CA ALA A 217 10.49 13.15 19.67
C ALA A 217 9.27 13.30 20.61
N ARG A 218 8.96 14.51 21.09
CA ARG A 218 7.74 14.74 21.89
C ARG A 218 6.46 14.38 21.13
N VAL A 219 6.44 14.45 19.81
CA VAL A 219 5.25 14.10 19.01
C VAL A 219 5.33 12.68 18.45
N THR A 220 6.52 12.18 18.12
CA THR A 220 6.66 10.96 17.31
C THR A 220 7.16 9.72 18.07
N ASP A 221 7.73 9.87 19.27
CA ASP A 221 8.28 8.73 20.02
C ASP A 221 7.17 7.89 20.67
N SER A 222 6.85 6.74 20.09
CA SER A 222 5.79 5.86 20.63
C SER A 222 6.15 5.20 21.96
N SER A 223 7.41 5.28 22.38
CA SER A 223 7.88 4.76 23.67
C SER A 223 7.59 5.71 24.85
N ARG A 224 7.13 6.94 24.60
CA ARG A 224 6.75 7.90 25.66
C ARG A 224 5.69 7.30 26.59
N THR A 225 5.91 7.50 27.89
CA THR A 225 5.01 7.00 28.92
C THR A 225 3.84 7.94 29.15
N LEU A 226 2.79 7.44 29.82
CA LEU A 226 1.67 8.28 30.27
C LEU A 226 2.12 9.43 31.17
N VAL A 227 3.19 9.23 31.95
CA VAL A 227 3.76 10.27 32.83
C VAL A 227 4.38 11.40 32.00
N ASP A 228 5.07 11.06 30.92
CA ASP A 228 5.67 12.06 30.02
C ASP A 228 4.60 12.96 29.40
N LEU A 229 3.48 12.37 28.97
CA LEU A 229 2.34 13.10 28.41
C LEU A 229 1.62 13.91 29.49
N TYR A 230 1.42 13.35 30.69
CA TYR A 230 0.77 14.04 31.80
C TYR A 230 1.48 15.34 32.18
N ASN A 231 2.82 15.32 32.21
CA ASN A 231 3.65 16.48 32.47
C ASN A 231 3.54 17.57 31.38
N SER A 232 3.18 17.20 30.15
CA SER A 232 2.92 18.13 29.05
C SER A 232 1.53 18.77 29.12
N VAL A 233 0.55 18.10 29.74
CA VAL A 233 -0.85 18.56 29.76
C VAL A 233 -1.29 19.20 31.07
N LYS A 234 -0.60 18.93 32.20
CA LYS A 234 -0.99 19.41 33.53
C LYS A 234 0.17 20.01 34.31
N GLY A 235 -0.17 20.88 35.26
CA GLY A 235 0.78 21.59 36.12
C GLY A 235 1.21 22.94 35.57
N SER A 236 2.13 23.60 36.28
CA SER A 236 2.56 24.97 35.95
C SER A 236 3.33 25.11 34.64
N LYS A 237 3.79 24.00 34.07
CA LYS A 237 4.49 23.94 32.79
C LYS A 237 3.58 23.65 31.60
N ALA A 238 2.31 23.35 31.83
CA ALA A 238 1.36 23.09 30.76
C ALA A 238 1.07 24.41 30.02
N THR A 239 1.36 24.43 28.73
CA THR A 239 0.99 25.51 27.82
C THR A 239 0.06 24.96 26.74
N ARG A 240 -0.47 25.86 25.91
CA ARG A 240 -1.22 25.48 24.72
C ARG A 240 -0.39 24.57 23.81
N GLU A 241 0.87 24.90 23.59
CA GLU A 241 1.75 24.16 22.68
C GLU A 241 2.13 22.79 23.23
N THR A 242 2.41 22.66 24.53
CA THR A 242 2.70 21.34 25.12
C THR A 242 1.46 20.44 25.12
N ARG A 243 0.26 21.03 25.18
CA ARG A 243 -1.00 20.31 24.97
C ARG A 243 -1.20 19.93 23.51
N MET A 244 -0.89 20.81 22.55
CA MET A 244 -0.85 20.46 21.11
C MET A 244 0.16 19.34 20.82
N GLU A 245 1.34 19.34 21.44
CA GLU A 245 2.31 18.25 21.34
C GLU A 245 1.71 16.92 21.84
N ALA A 246 0.96 16.93 22.93
CA ALA A 246 0.29 15.74 23.45
C ALA A 246 -0.83 15.23 22.51
N VAL A 247 -1.63 16.13 21.92
CA VAL A 247 -2.65 15.77 20.93
C VAL A 247 -2.01 15.22 19.65
N GLY A 248 -0.97 15.89 19.15
CA GLY A 248 -0.16 15.41 18.03
C GLY A 248 0.42 14.03 18.31
N TRP A 249 0.93 13.79 19.52
CA TRP A 249 1.43 12.48 19.91
C TRP A 249 0.34 11.41 19.91
N ILE A 250 -0.86 11.70 20.43
CA ILE A 250 -1.98 10.75 20.39
C ILE A 250 -2.31 10.42 18.94
N ALA A 251 -2.49 11.44 18.09
CA ALA A 251 -2.81 11.26 16.68
C ALA A 251 -1.76 10.40 15.96
N VAL A 252 -0.48 10.75 16.09
CA VAL A 252 0.64 10.06 15.41
C VAL A 252 0.88 8.67 16.00
N CYS A 253 1.09 8.56 17.31
CA CYS A 253 1.60 7.33 17.92
C CYS A 253 0.51 6.28 18.18
N LYS A 254 -0.73 6.70 18.46
CA LYS A 254 -1.87 5.80 18.74
C LYS A 254 -2.77 5.57 17.55
N PHE A 255 -2.93 6.55 16.67
CA PHE A 255 -3.86 6.49 15.54
C PHE A 255 -3.16 6.50 14.18
N ASN A 256 -1.82 6.48 14.13
CA ASN A 256 -1.02 6.46 12.91
C ASN A 256 -1.38 7.60 11.94
N CYS A 257 -1.80 8.75 12.46
CA CYS A 257 -1.96 9.96 11.67
C CYS A 257 -0.59 10.55 11.30
N LYS A 258 -0.59 11.39 10.26
CA LYS A 258 0.56 12.23 9.92
C LYS A 258 0.23 13.69 10.24
N VAL A 259 1.05 14.34 11.06
CA VAL A 259 0.87 15.75 11.43
C VAL A 259 1.69 16.62 10.47
N GLU A 260 1.11 17.70 9.96
CA GLU A 260 1.77 18.60 9.00
C GLU A 260 1.43 20.07 9.24
N GLY A 261 1.85 20.93 8.31
CA GLY A 261 1.34 22.30 8.20
C GLY A 261 1.91 23.27 9.24
N GLY A 262 1.03 24.12 9.76
CA GLY A 262 1.42 25.28 10.58
C GLY A 262 2.10 24.91 11.89
N PHE A 263 1.64 23.85 12.57
CA PHE A 263 2.22 23.38 13.82
C PHE A 263 3.67 22.89 13.65
N VAL A 264 3.95 22.10 12.62
CA VAL A 264 5.29 21.58 12.35
C VAL A 264 6.24 22.73 12.01
N ARG A 265 5.82 23.63 11.13
CA ARG A 265 6.59 24.83 10.76
C ARG A 265 6.87 25.73 11.95
N ASP A 266 5.81 26.19 12.61
CA ASP A 266 5.89 27.29 13.56
C ASP A 266 6.42 26.84 14.90
N TRP A 267 5.95 25.71 15.43
CA TRP A 267 6.32 25.25 16.77
C TRP A 267 7.47 24.25 16.77
N ILE A 268 7.37 23.18 15.98
CA ILE A 268 8.37 22.10 16.02
C ILE A 268 9.71 22.58 15.48
N VAL A 269 9.72 23.26 14.32
CA VAL A 269 10.96 23.78 13.74
C VAL A 269 11.27 25.20 14.24
N GLY A 270 10.30 26.13 14.13
CA GLY A 270 10.51 27.54 14.46
C GLY A 270 10.55 27.89 15.95
N HIS A 271 9.95 27.05 16.80
CA HIS A 271 9.74 27.34 18.23
C HIS A 271 9.04 28.69 18.48
N TYR A 272 8.13 29.06 17.59
CA TYR A 272 7.34 30.28 17.64
C TYR A 272 6.07 30.05 18.46
N ALA A 273 5.88 30.86 19.49
CA ALA A 273 4.63 30.98 20.23
C ALA A 273 4.20 32.44 20.26
N VAL A 274 3.04 32.75 19.68
CA VAL A 274 2.48 34.11 19.66
C VAL A 274 1.05 34.06 20.16
N ARG A 275 0.70 35.05 21.00
CA ARG A 275 -0.66 35.29 21.50
C ARG A 275 -1.18 36.63 20.98
N PRO A 276 -2.48 36.73 20.65
CA PRO A 276 -3.05 37.97 20.15
C PRO A 276 -3.06 39.02 21.25
N ALA A 277 -2.31 40.11 21.07
CA ALA A 277 -2.24 41.20 22.04
C ALA A 277 -3.60 41.88 22.24
N SER A 278 -4.44 41.88 21.21
CA SER A 278 -5.79 42.45 21.21
C SER A 278 -6.81 41.64 22.00
N LYS A 279 -6.53 40.36 22.27
CA LYS A 279 -7.46 39.42 22.92
C LYS A 279 -6.71 38.63 24.00
N PRO A 280 -6.42 39.22 25.17
CA PRO A 280 -5.58 38.58 26.19
C PRO A 280 -6.26 37.38 26.85
N ASN A 281 -7.59 37.30 26.82
CA ASN A 281 -8.34 36.16 27.34
C ASN A 281 -8.34 35.02 26.30
N PRO A 282 -7.89 33.80 26.66
CA PRO A 282 -7.86 32.68 25.73
C PRO A 282 -9.20 32.28 25.13
N LYS A 283 -10.31 32.55 25.81
CA LYS A 283 -11.65 32.23 25.27
C LYS A 283 -12.02 33.05 24.04
N ASP A 284 -11.40 34.23 23.87
CA ASP A 284 -11.67 35.13 22.75
C ASP A 284 -10.83 34.78 21.50
N TRP A 285 -10.01 33.72 21.60
CA TRP A 285 -9.12 33.26 20.53
C TRP A 285 -9.83 32.48 19.43
N ILE A 286 -11.06 32.02 19.68
CA ILE A 286 -11.89 31.31 18.70
C ILE A 286 -13.00 32.24 18.22
N GLU A 287 -13.29 32.18 16.92
CA GLU A 287 -14.47 32.76 16.30
C GLU A 287 -15.24 31.64 15.58
N LEU A 288 -16.58 31.66 15.62
CA LEU A 288 -17.38 30.72 14.84
C LEU A 288 -17.70 31.34 13.48
N ARG A 289 -17.30 30.69 12.39
CA ARG A 289 -17.65 31.06 11.02
C ARG A 289 -18.54 29.98 10.43
N ASN A 290 -19.82 30.31 10.17
CA ASN A 290 -20.82 29.34 9.72
C ASN A 290 -20.93 28.10 10.65
N GLY A 291 -20.74 28.30 11.95
CA GLY A 291 -20.74 27.22 12.95
C GLY A 291 -19.43 26.46 13.09
N VAL A 292 -18.44 26.70 12.21
CA VAL A 292 -17.12 26.07 12.26
C VAL A 292 -16.15 26.93 13.08
N PRO A 293 -15.41 26.34 14.05
CA PRO A 293 -14.43 27.08 14.84
C PRO A 293 -13.27 27.55 13.97
N TYR A 294 -12.91 28.82 14.13
CA TYR A 294 -11.84 29.47 13.41
C TYR A 294 -10.92 30.17 14.40
N MET A 295 -9.65 29.81 14.41
CA MET A 295 -8.66 30.39 15.32
C MET A 295 -8.25 31.79 14.87
N ASN A 296 -8.05 32.69 15.83
CA ASN A 296 -7.52 34.03 15.57
C ASN A 296 -6.21 33.94 14.78
N MET A 297 -6.14 34.66 13.65
CA MET A 297 -5.01 34.57 12.73
C MET A 297 -3.67 35.06 13.30
N GLU A 298 -3.65 35.74 14.44
CA GLU A 298 -2.42 36.16 15.13
C GLU A 298 -1.82 35.05 16.00
N LEU A 299 -2.57 33.98 16.28
CA LEU A 299 -2.07 32.83 17.03
C LEU A 299 -1.08 32.02 16.21
N VAL A 300 0.01 31.65 16.88
CA VAL A 300 1.09 30.84 16.33
C VAL A 300 1.53 29.85 17.41
N PRO A 301 1.53 28.53 17.14
CA PRO A 301 0.84 27.85 16.02
C PRO A 301 -0.68 28.04 16.13
N ALA A 302 -1.43 27.98 15.02
CA ALA A 302 -2.89 28.18 15.06
C ALA A 302 -3.67 26.88 15.33
N ASP A 303 -3.27 25.82 14.67
CA ASP A 303 -4.03 24.57 14.50
C ASP A 303 -3.08 23.37 14.31
N LEU A 304 -3.65 22.16 14.33
CA LEU A 304 -3.02 20.91 13.95
C LEU A 304 -3.65 20.40 12.65
N ASP A 305 -2.87 20.25 11.59
CA ASP A 305 -3.31 19.60 10.35
C ASP A 305 -2.88 18.14 10.39
N CYS A 306 -3.83 17.21 10.33
CA CYS A 306 -3.56 15.77 10.46
C CYS A 306 -4.18 14.97 9.33
N HIS A 307 -3.35 14.29 8.55
CA HIS A 307 -3.82 13.29 7.60
C HIS A 307 -4.17 12.01 8.33
N LEU A 308 -5.39 11.54 8.10
CA LEU A 308 -5.84 10.25 8.61
C LEU A 308 -5.09 9.10 7.95
N PRO A 309 -4.87 7.99 8.67
CA PRO A 309 -4.29 6.80 8.07
C PRO A 309 -5.18 6.33 6.94
N SER A 310 -4.58 6.14 5.77
CA SER A 310 -5.29 5.65 4.61
C SER A 310 -5.62 4.16 4.71
N HIS A 311 -4.83 3.40 5.49
CA HIS A 311 -4.85 1.94 5.55
C HIS A 311 -5.58 1.40 6.79
N ALA A 312 -6.11 2.32 7.60
CA ALA A 312 -6.80 1.99 8.84
C ALA A 312 -8.02 2.89 8.99
N TYR A 313 -9.08 2.31 9.53
CA TYR A 313 -10.23 3.10 9.95
C TYR A 313 -9.83 3.99 11.13
N PHE A 314 -10.13 5.29 11.04
CA PHE A 314 -9.97 6.21 12.15
C PHE A 314 -11.24 6.27 12.99
N ASP A 315 -11.14 5.81 14.23
CA ASP A 315 -12.23 5.79 15.20
C ASP A 315 -12.22 7.10 16.01
N ILE A 316 -13.13 8.02 15.66
CA ILE A 316 -13.20 9.35 16.27
C ILE A 316 -13.61 9.31 17.74
N ASP A 317 -14.53 8.42 18.12
CA ASP A 317 -15.01 8.30 19.51
C ASP A 317 -13.86 7.80 20.39
N ARG A 318 -13.11 6.80 19.91
CA ARG A 318 -11.91 6.32 20.60
C ARG A 318 -10.83 7.40 20.70
N PHE A 319 -10.70 8.27 19.70
CA PHE A 319 -9.77 9.39 19.75
C PHE A 319 -10.16 10.40 20.83
N GLU A 320 -11.45 10.75 20.93
CA GLU A 320 -11.99 11.61 21.99
C GLU A 320 -11.78 11.00 23.38
N ASP A 321 -12.01 9.69 23.54
CA ASP A 321 -11.73 8.96 24.79
C ASP A 321 -10.26 9.04 25.20
N GLU A 322 -9.32 8.95 24.24
CA GLU A 322 -7.89 9.10 24.51
C GLU A 322 -7.55 10.53 24.94
N LEU A 323 -8.14 11.56 24.33
CA LEU A 323 -7.96 12.96 24.74
C LEU A 323 -8.50 13.22 26.15
N TYR A 324 -9.67 12.66 26.47
CA TYR A 324 -10.33 12.83 27.76
C TYR A 324 -9.47 12.31 28.92
N LYS A 325 -8.72 11.21 28.72
CA LYS A 325 -7.78 10.66 29.73
C LYS A 325 -6.72 11.67 30.18
N PHE A 326 -6.36 12.63 29.33
CA PHE A 326 -5.40 13.69 29.62
C PHE A 326 -6.07 15.00 30.08
N GLY A 327 -7.40 15.02 30.21
CA GLY A 327 -8.16 16.22 30.55
C GLY A 327 -8.14 17.26 29.43
N ILE A 328 -8.12 16.80 28.17
CA ILE A 328 -8.27 17.64 26.98
C ILE A 328 -9.72 17.54 26.55
N SER A 329 -10.45 18.65 26.58
CA SER A 329 -11.84 18.67 26.10
C SER A 329 -11.84 18.73 24.59
N CYS A 330 -12.67 17.92 23.93
CA CYS A 330 -12.80 17.89 22.48
C CYS A 330 -14.26 18.10 22.09
N LYS A 331 -14.49 18.87 21.03
CA LYS A 331 -15.77 18.97 20.33
C LYS A 331 -15.53 18.71 18.85
N VAL A 332 -16.12 17.64 18.34
CA VAL A 332 -16.02 17.26 16.94
C VAL A 332 -17.10 17.95 16.12
N LEU A 333 -16.72 18.56 15.01
CA LEU A 333 -17.60 19.04 13.95
C LEU A 333 -17.26 18.31 12.66
N ARG A 334 -18.28 17.83 11.94
CA ARG A 334 -18.12 17.20 10.64
C ARG A 334 -18.42 18.22 9.54
N GLU A 335 -17.46 18.41 8.64
CA GLU A 335 -17.69 19.04 7.33
C GLU A 335 -17.73 17.95 6.25
N ASP A 336 -18.13 18.27 5.02
CA ASP A 336 -18.30 17.27 3.96
C ASP A 336 -17.01 16.44 3.72
N TRP A 337 -15.85 17.07 3.89
CA TRP A 337 -14.54 16.57 3.46
C TRP A 337 -13.51 16.40 4.60
N ARG A 338 -13.85 16.77 5.85
CA ARG A 338 -12.96 16.63 7.01
C ARG A 338 -13.71 16.63 8.33
N TYR A 339 -13.01 16.30 9.42
CA TYR A 339 -13.45 16.65 10.77
C TYR A 339 -12.67 17.85 11.28
N VAL A 340 -13.37 18.80 11.88
CA VAL A 340 -12.78 19.94 12.60
C VAL A 340 -13.01 19.72 14.08
N LEU A 341 -11.93 19.56 14.83
CA LEU A 341 -11.98 19.37 16.27
C LEU A 341 -11.65 20.69 16.96
N LEU A 342 -12.51 21.12 17.87
CA LEU A 342 -12.20 22.20 18.80
C LEU A 342 -11.72 21.61 20.11
N LEU A 343 -10.45 21.89 20.45
CA LEU A 343 -9.82 21.40 21.66
C LEU A 343 -9.68 22.51 22.68
N ASP A 344 -9.90 22.17 23.95
CA ASP A 344 -9.64 23.03 25.11
C ASP A 344 -10.31 24.41 25.05
N GLU A 345 -11.54 24.48 24.51
CA GLU A 345 -12.35 25.71 24.38
C GLU A 345 -12.35 26.57 25.65
N ASN A 346 -12.39 25.91 26.82
CA ASN A 346 -12.49 26.56 28.12
C ASN A 346 -11.24 26.42 29.00
N ALA A 347 -10.14 25.86 28.50
CA ALA A 347 -8.94 25.66 29.31
C ALA A 347 -8.16 26.98 29.48
N ASP A 348 -7.53 27.16 30.63
CA ASP A 348 -6.71 28.35 30.91
C ASP A 348 -5.47 28.45 30.01
N THR A 349 -4.98 27.32 29.50
CA THR A 349 -3.90 27.27 28.50
C THR A 349 -4.32 27.87 27.16
N GLY A 350 -5.63 27.87 26.90
CA GLY A 350 -6.25 28.37 25.69
C GLY A 350 -6.53 27.31 24.64
N PRO A 351 -7.50 27.61 23.76
CA PRO A 351 -8.02 26.65 22.79
C PRO A 351 -7.17 26.54 21.53
N PHE A 352 -7.38 25.45 20.79
CA PHE A 352 -6.83 25.24 19.45
C PHE A 352 -7.73 24.33 18.64
N THR A 353 -7.55 24.34 17.32
CA THR A 353 -8.28 23.45 16.41
C THR A 353 -7.37 22.35 15.87
N MET A 354 -7.97 21.25 15.45
CA MET A 354 -7.31 20.17 14.71
C MET A 354 -8.19 19.78 13.53
N ASP A 355 -7.61 19.77 12.34
CA ASP A 355 -8.26 19.31 11.12
C ASP A 355 -7.82 17.87 10.83
N LEU A 356 -8.78 16.94 10.81
CA LEU A 356 -8.57 15.56 10.38
C LEU A 356 -8.92 15.44 8.90
N ILE A 357 -7.89 15.45 8.05
CA ILE A 357 -8.00 15.42 6.60
C ILE A 357 -8.17 13.98 6.14
N GLU A 358 -9.27 13.70 5.45
CA GLU A 358 -9.57 12.36 4.95
C GLU A 358 -8.67 11.98 3.77
N PRO A 359 -8.32 10.69 3.62
CA PRO A 359 -7.38 10.26 2.58
C PRO A 359 -7.79 10.63 1.16
N HIS A 360 -9.08 10.65 0.86
CA HIS A 360 -9.59 11.01 -0.48
C HIS A 360 -9.43 12.49 -0.82
N VAL A 361 -9.27 13.35 0.19
CA VAL A 361 -9.09 14.80 0.05
C VAL A 361 -7.61 15.17 0.07
N ALA A 362 -6.74 14.29 0.58
CA ALA A 362 -5.31 14.54 0.67
C ALA A 362 -4.72 15.02 -0.67
N LEU A 363 -5.14 14.43 -1.79
CA LEU A 363 -4.68 14.79 -3.14
C LEU A 363 -4.99 16.25 -3.52
N THR A 364 -6.13 16.80 -3.09
CA THR A 364 -6.49 18.20 -3.34
C THR A 364 -5.87 19.15 -2.31
N HIS A 365 -5.58 18.64 -1.11
CA HIS A 365 -4.86 19.33 -0.03
C HIS A 365 -3.34 19.41 -0.23
N ASP A 366 -2.79 18.62 -1.15
CA ASP A 366 -1.36 18.60 -1.52
C ASP A 366 -0.92 19.83 -2.35
N ARG A 367 -1.75 20.88 -2.45
CA ARG A 367 -1.28 22.18 -2.95
C ARG A 367 -0.38 22.81 -1.89
N ILE A 368 0.93 22.68 -2.07
CA ILE A 368 1.90 23.36 -1.21
C ILE A 368 2.00 24.81 -1.66
N ASP A 369 1.55 25.71 -0.77
CA ASP A 369 1.66 27.15 -1.01
C ASP A 369 3.08 27.66 -0.81
N PHE A 370 3.75 27.19 0.25
CA PHE A 370 5.06 27.65 0.68
C PHE A 370 5.99 26.47 0.99
N ASP A 371 7.27 26.59 0.64
CA ASP A 371 8.33 25.62 0.99
C ASP A 371 8.33 25.26 2.48
N VAL A 372 8.19 26.27 3.34
CA VAL A 372 8.13 26.13 4.81
C VAL A 372 6.87 25.44 5.33
N SER A 373 5.88 25.17 4.48
CA SER A 373 4.68 24.40 4.83
C SER A 373 4.70 22.97 4.25
N ASN A 374 5.87 22.52 3.80
CA ASN A 374 6.10 21.19 3.22
C ASN A 374 6.62 20.17 4.24
N LEU A 375 6.53 20.41 5.55
CA LEU A 375 7.06 19.51 6.57
C LEU A 375 5.96 18.66 7.21
N ALA A 376 6.30 17.44 7.57
CA ALA A 376 5.43 16.49 8.24
C ALA A 376 6.16 15.69 9.33
N LEU A 377 5.40 15.14 10.27
CA LEU A 377 5.86 14.26 11.34
C LEU A 377 5.14 12.91 11.28
N GLU A 378 5.92 11.84 11.46
CA GLU A 378 5.45 10.46 11.41
C GLU A 378 5.96 9.66 12.60
N LYS A 379 5.24 8.60 12.95
CA LYS A 379 5.49 7.77 14.12
C LYS A 379 6.89 7.14 14.09
N ASP A 380 7.56 7.17 15.24
CA ASP A 380 8.88 6.59 15.53
C ASP A 380 10.06 7.18 14.72
N TYR A 381 9.82 8.24 13.97
CA TYR A 381 10.84 9.07 13.33
C TYR A 381 11.25 10.21 14.27
N THR A 382 11.92 9.86 15.37
CA THR A 382 12.17 10.78 16.51
C THR A 382 13.22 11.86 16.24
N HIS A 383 13.99 11.73 15.16
CA HIS A 383 15.07 12.65 14.78
C HIS A 383 14.94 13.15 13.34
N GLU A 384 13.80 12.92 12.71
CA GLU A 384 13.63 13.08 11.27
C GLU A 384 12.40 13.91 10.95
N LEU A 385 12.51 14.73 9.90
CA LEU A 385 11.38 15.49 9.36
C LEU A 385 10.97 14.85 8.03
N GLY A 386 9.69 14.53 7.90
CA GLY A 386 9.08 14.18 6.63
C GLY A 386 8.88 15.42 5.76
N MET A 387 8.85 15.21 4.45
CA MET A 387 8.37 16.22 3.50
C MET A 387 7.07 15.76 2.86
N ARG A 388 6.09 16.67 2.71
CA ARG A 388 4.80 16.33 2.08
C ARG A 388 5.01 15.95 0.61
N ILE A 389 5.85 16.71 -0.09
CA ILE A 389 6.23 16.48 -1.49
C ILE A 389 7.75 16.62 -1.64
N ASP A 390 8.36 15.71 -2.38
CA ASP A 390 9.77 15.82 -2.76
C ASP A 390 9.93 16.77 -3.94
N ILE A 391 10.73 17.81 -3.76
CA ILE A 391 11.02 18.78 -4.83
C ILE A 391 12.50 18.61 -5.20
N GLU A 392 12.80 17.51 -5.88
CA GLU A 392 14.16 17.18 -6.35
C GLU A 392 14.38 17.49 -7.84
N GLN A 393 13.32 17.89 -8.55
CA GLN A 393 13.32 17.96 -10.00
C GLN A 393 13.84 19.29 -10.53
N LYS A 394 14.92 19.20 -11.33
CA LYS A 394 15.48 20.37 -12.03
C LYS A 394 14.40 21.09 -12.87
N PRO A 395 14.40 22.44 -12.91
CA PRO A 395 15.50 23.31 -12.48
C PRO A 395 15.50 23.68 -10.98
N TYR A 396 14.55 23.20 -10.17
CA TYR A 396 14.41 23.60 -8.78
C TYR A 396 14.58 22.41 -7.83
N SER A 397 15.55 22.49 -6.91
CA SER A 397 15.64 21.56 -5.80
C SER A 397 15.45 22.32 -4.50
N ILE A 398 14.53 21.85 -3.66
CA ILE A 398 14.32 22.37 -2.31
C ILE A 398 14.67 21.23 -1.36
N ASP A 399 15.85 21.33 -0.74
CA ASP A 399 16.25 20.39 0.29
C ASP A 399 15.65 20.75 1.66
N LEU A 400 15.57 19.73 2.53
CA LEU A 400 15.02 19.85 3.87
C LEU A 400 15.77 20.89 4.71
N GLU A 401 17.09 20.92 4.60
CA GLU A 401 17.95 21.86 5.32
C GLU A 401 17.62 23.33 5.00
N SER A 402 17.38 23.63 3.73
CA SER A 402 16.98 24.96 3.26
C SER A 402 15.62 25.35 3.82
N ILE A 403 14.68 24.40 3.92
CA ILE A 403 13.37 24.64 4.53
C ILE A 403 13.54 24.98 6.02
N VAL A 404 14.35 24.21 6.75
CA VAL A 404 14.63 24.46 8.18
C VAL A 404 15.30 25.82 8.38
N ASP A 405 16.30 26.17 7.56
CA ASP A 405 16.95 27.48 7.61
C ASP A 405 15.96 28.62 7.30
N ASN A 406 15.10 28.44 6.29
CA ASN A 406 14.06 29.40 5.97
C ASN A 406 13.08 29.60 7.12
N ILE A 407 12.67 28.53 7.79
CA ILE A 407 11.81 28.63 8.98
C ILE A 407 12.50 29.43 10.08
N LYS A 408 13.74 29.09 10.44
CA LYS A 408 14.51 29.78 11.50
C LYS A 408 14.71 31.26 11.21
N ASN A 409 14.82 31.64 9.94
CA ASN A 409 15.00 33.02 9.50
C ASN A 409 13.69 33.72 9.08
N LYS A 410 12.53 33.09 9.30
CA LYS A 410 11.21 33.57 8.83
C LYS A 410 11.21 33.99 7.36
N ARG A 411 11.78 33.16 6.50
CA ARG A 411 11.75 33.31 5.05
C ARG A 411 10.86 32.24 4.44
N PHE A 412 10.26 32.52 3.29
CA PHE A 412 9.48 31.52 2.56
C PHE A 412 9.57 31.74 1.06
N ARG A 413 9.41 30.68 0.29
CA ARG A 413 9.27 30.72 -1.16
C ARG A 413 7.90 30.22 -1.55
N ILE A 414 7.28 30.90 -2.50
CA ILE A 414 5.97 30.52 -3.04
C ILE A 414 6.17 29.37 -4.03
N LEU A 415 5.38 28.30 -3.90
CA LEU A 415 5.52 27.07 -4.68
C LEU A 415 4.36 26.80 -5.67
N ARG A 416 3.44 27.76 -5.83
CA ARG A 416 2.41 27.71 -6.86
C ARG A 416 2.03 29.11 -7.39
N PRO A 417 1.31 29.21 -8.52
CA PRO A 417 0.83 30.49 -9.03
C PRO A 417 -0.02 31.25 -8.01
N ILE A 418 0.13 32.58 -7.96
CA ILE A 418 -0.59 33.45 -7.01
C ILE A 418 -2.02 33.65 -7.49
N ASP A 419 -2.97 33.08 -6.75
CA ASP A 419 -4.40 33.39 -6.83
C ASP A 419 -4.84 34.23 -5.62
N ALA A 420 -6.11 34.67 -5.59
CA ALA A 420 -6.63 35.53 -4.54
C ALA A 420 -6.54 34.89 -3.14
N HIS A 421 -6.70 33.57 -3.05
CA HIS A 421 -6.60 32.84 -1.78
C HIS A 421 -5.13 32.74 -1.32
N LEU A 422 -4.21 32.44 -2.23
CA LEU A 422 -2.78 32.42 -1.93
C LEU A 422 -2.29 33.81 -1.50
N GLN A 423 -2.79 34.88 -2.13
CA GLN A 423 -2.45 36.25 -1.72
C GLN A 423 -2.83 36.53 -0.25
N GLN A 424 -4.03 36.12 0.18
CA GLN A 424 -4.44 36.26 1.58
C GLN A 424 -3.50 35.50 2.53
N ARG A 425 -3.01 34.32 2.13
CA ARG A 425 -2.04 33.55 2.90
C ARG A 425 -0.66 34.19 2.91
N ILE A 426 -0.22 34.78 1.80
CA ILE A 426 1.02 35.58 1.72
C ILE A 426 0.93 36.76 2.69
N ASP A 427 -0.15 37.54 2.63
CA ASP A 427 -0.37 38.70 3.49
C ASP A 427 -0.36 38.28 4.98
N LYS A 428 -0.97 37.13 5.30
CA LYS A 428 -0.92 36.53 6.65
C LYS A 428 0.51 36.20 7.09
N MET A 429 1.32 35.59 6.22
CA MET A 429 2.72 35.29 6.52
C MET A 429 3.53 36.57 6.74
N VAL A 430 3.39 37.57 5.85
CA VAL A 430 4.06 38.87 5.95
C VAL A 430 3.68 39.60 7.24
N LYS A 431 2.38 39.63 7.60
CA LYS A 431 1.91 40.21 8.87
C LYS A 431 2.58 39.55 10.10
N ARG A 432 2.92 38.26 10.01
CA ARG A 432 3.63 37.50 11.07
C ARG A 432 5.15 37.67 11.06
N GLY A 433 5.66 38.57 10.20
CA GLY A 433 7.07 38.89 10.06
C GLY A 433 7.84 37.95 9.14
N TRP A 434 7.16 37.22 8.25
CA TRP A 434 7.82 36.40 7.26
C TRP A 434 8.18 37.20 6.00
N THR A 435 9.32 36.87 5.38
CA THR A 435 9.82 37.53 4.17
C THR A 435 9.80 36.58 2.98
N GLN A 436 9.15 36.97 1.89
CA GLN A 436 9.16 36.20 0.65
C GLN A 436 10.56 36.22 0.01
N MET A 437 11.01 35.08 -0.49
CA MET A 437 12.27 34.94 -1.22
C MET A 437 12.05 34.62 -2.69
N GLY A 438 12.61 35.48 -3.54
CA GLY A 438 12.63 35.28 -4.98
C GLY A 438 11.24 35.26 -5.61
N GLU A 439 11.23 34.87 -6.88
CA GLU A 439 10.01 34.73 -7.66
C GLU A 439 9.26 33.44 -7.29
N PRO A 440 7.91 33.42 -7.41
CA PRO A 440 7.12 32.21 -7.27
C PRO A 440 7.62 31.09 -8.19
N LEU A 441 7.80 29.90 -7.62
CA LEU A 441 8.07 28.69 -8.38
C LEU A 441 6.74 27.99 -8.60
N SER A 442 6.33 27.73 -9.85
CA SER A 442 5.17 26.87 -10.09
C SER A 442 5.61 25.42 -10.04
N VAL A 443 5.81 24.89 -8.83
CA VAL A 443 6.20 23.49 -8.66
C VAL A 443 4.96 22.62 -8.80
N ILE A 444 4.86 21.96 -9.94
CA ILE A 444 3.95 20.84 -10.12
C ILE A 444 4.81 19.59 -9.93
N PRO A 445 4.56 18.75 -8.91
CA PRO A 445 5.30 17.51 -8.74
C PRO A 445 5.11 16.69 -10.02
N SER A 446 6.20 16.23 -10.66
CA SER A 446 5.98 15.26 -11.72
C SER A 446 5.38 14.00 -11.09
N PRO A 447 4.43 13.36 -11.78
CA PRO A 447 3.90 12.09 -11.32
C PRO A 447 5.04 11.07 -11.13
N PRO A 448 4.90 10.14 -10.18
CA PRO A 448 5.88 9.07 -9.98
C PRO A 448 6.12 8.29 -11.29
N PRO A 449 7.29 7.66 -11.46
CA PRO A 449 7.60 6.92 -12.68
C PRO A 449 6.53 5.85 -12.99
N LYS A 450 6.02 5.92 -14.23
CA LYS A 450 4.88 5.17 -14.79
C LYS A 450 5.10 3.66 -14.71
N HIS A 451 4.37 2.95 -13.86
CA HIS A 451 4.61 1.51 -13.68
C HIS A 451 3.36 0.62 -13.68
N TYR A 452 2.14 1.16 -13.73
CA TYR A 452 0.95 0.31 -13.51
C TYR A 452 -0.21 0.47 -14.50
N VAL A 453 -0.24 1.49 -15.37
CA VAL A 453 -1.31 1.60 -16.37
C VAL A 453 -1.03 0.84 -17.66
N VAL A 454 -2.03 0.10 -18.13
CA VAL A 454 -2.08 -0.44 -19.50
C VAL A 454 -3.30 0.13 -20.20
N LEU A 455 -3.08 0.79 -21.34
CA LEU A 455 -4.14 1.14 -22.27
C LEU A 455 -4.36 -0.06 -23.21
N VAL A 456 -5.53 -0.67 -23.16
CA VAL A 456 -5.88 -1.82 -23.98
C VAL A 456 -6.80 -1.37 -25.11
N PRO A 457 -6.33 -1.35 -26.37
CA PRO A 457 -7.19 -1.02 -27.50
C PRO A 457 -8.34 -2.00 -27.60
N LEU A 458 -9.57 -1.48 -27.60
CA LEU A 458 -10.77 -2.29 -27.74
C LEU A 458 -11.06 -2.54 -29.23
N SER A 459 -11.31 -3.80 -29.58
CA SER A 459 -11.81 -4.16 -30.91
C SER A 459 -13.23 -3.62 -31.10
N SER A 460 -13.58 -3.24 -32.33
CA SER A 460 -14.94 -2.78 -32.69
C SER A 460 -16.03 -3.83 -32.45
N SER A 461 -15.66 -5.11 -32.32
CA SER A 461 -16.57 -6.19 -31.96
C SER A 461 -16.77 -6.35 -30.44
N ALA A 462 -15.96 -5.70 -29.61
CA ALA A 462 -16.07 -5.82 -28.16
C ALA A 462 -17.36 -5.18 -27.64
N ILE A 463 -18.00 -5.82 -26.65
CA ILE A 463 -19.24 -5.33 -26.03
C ILE A 463 -19.02 -3.92 -25.46
N LEU A 464 -17.91 -3.71 -24.74
CA LEU A 464 -17.57 -2.42 -24.15
C LEU A 464 -17.33 -1.34 -25.21
N TYR A 465 -16.67 -1.67 -26.32
CA TYR A 465 -16.49 -0.75 -27.44
C TYR A 465 -17.85 -0.26 -27.97
N ASN A 466 -18.79 -1.19 -28.19
CA ASN A 466 -20.11 -0.86 -28.71
C ASN A 466 -20.93 -0.01 -27.73
N ALA A 467 -20.85 -0.28 -26.43
CA ALA A 467 -21.50 0.52 -25.39
C ALA A 467 -20.98 1.96 -25.39
N VAL A 468 -19.66 2.16 -25.31
CA VAL A 468 -19.05 3.50 -25.32
C VAL A 468 -19.28 4.23 -26.65
N SER A 469 -19.14 3.51 -27.78
CA SER A 469 -19.37 4.08 -29.11
C SER A 469 -20.81 4.56 -29.29
N THR A 470 -21.79 3.85 -28.74
CA THR A 470 -23.21 4.22 -28.81
C THR A 470 -23.45 5.55 -28.09
N GLU A 471 -22.86 5.72 -26.91
CA GLU A 471 -23.00 6.97 -26.14
C GLU A 471 -22.27 8.15 -26.82
N ILE A 472 -21.04 7.97 -27.31
CA ILE A 472 -20.30 9.02 -28.02
C ILE A 472 -21.00 9.44 -29.32
N LYS A 473 -21.59 8.51 -30.06
CA LYS A 473 -22.31 8.80 -31.32
C LYS A 473 -23.55 9.68 -31.15
N LYS A 474 -24.05 9.85 -29.91
CA LYS A 474 -25.10 10.83 -29.61
C LYS A 474 -24.59 12.28 -29.77
N ILE A 475 -23.27 12.49 -29.75
CA ILE A 475 -22.63 13.78 -29.98
C ILE A 475 -22.39 13.96 -31.49
N SER A 476 -23.06 14.95 -32.09
CA SER A 476 -22.94 15.23 -33.52
C SER A 476 -21.54 15.70 -33.92
N GLY A 477 -21.00 15.17 -35.02
CA GLY A 477 -19.72 15.63 -35.58
C GLY A 477 -18.47 14.99 -34.98
N VAL A 478 -18.62 13.98 -34.11
CA VAL A 478 -17.48 13.23 -33.55
C VAL A 478 -17.21 11.96 -34.36
N GLN A 479 -15.98 11.82 -34.86
CA GLN A 479 -15.49 10.57 -35.43
C GLN A 479 -14.60 9.85 -34.41
N ILE A 480 -14.95 8.62 -34.08
CA ILE A 480 -14.16 7.78 -33.16
C ILE A 480 -12.97 7.20 -33.93
N ILE A 481 -11.75 7.52 -33.48
CA ILE A 481 -10.51 6.97 -34.04
C ILE A 481 -10.14 5.65 -33.35
N SER A 482 -10.18 5.64 -32.02
CA SER A 482 -9.94 4.48 -31.18
C SER A 482 -10.74 4.59 -29.89
N ILE A 483 -10.95 3.45 -29.22
CA ILE A 483 -11.41 3.38 -27.83
C ILE A 483 -10.45 2.45 -27.12
N GLU A 484 -9.90 2.91 -26.00
CA GLU A 484 -8.96 2.15 -25.19
C GLU A 484 -9.53 1.97 -23.79
N GLU A 485 -9.45 0.76 -23.25
CA GLU A 485 -9.78 0.48 -21.86
C GLU A 485 -8.57 0.81 -20.98
N ILE A 486 -8.77 1.66 -19.99
CA ILE A 486 -7.74 1.98 -18.98
C ILE A 486 -7.73 0.85 -17.97
N LYS A 487 -6.62 0.11 -17.87
CA LYS A 487 -6.38 -0.86 -16.80
C LYS A 487 -5.36 -0.30 -15.83
N ASN A 488 -5.86 0.16 -14.69
CA ASN A 488 -5.04 0.62 -13.58
C ASN A 488 -5.59 -0.02 -12.29
N PRO A 489 -5.03 -1.16 -11.85
CA PRO A 489 -5.51 -1.88 -10.67
C PRO A 489 -5.52 -1.02 -9.40
N TYR A 490 -4.63 -0.03 -9.31
CA TYR A 490 -4.53 0.85 -8.15
C TYR A 490 -5.68 1.85 -8.07
N LEU A 491 -6.00 2.53 -9.18
CA LEU A 491 -7.16 3.43 -9.23
C LEU A 491 -8.47 2.65 -9.07
N GLU A 492 -8.54 1.44 -9.62
CA GLU A 492 -9.71 0.57 -9.48
C GLU A 492 -9.94 0.15 -8.02
N GLU A 493 -8.90 -0.28 -7.30
CA GLU A 493 -9.00 -0.64 -5.88
C GLU A 493 -9.42 0.57 -5.03
N THR A 494 -8.82 1.74 -5.28
CA THR A 494 -9.15 2.98 -4.58
C THR A 494 -10.60 3.37 -4.81
N TYR A 495 -11.04 3.32 -6.07
CA TYR A 495 -12.43 3.61 -6.46
C TYR A 495 -13.41 2.67 -5.77
N GLU A 496 -13.16 1.36 -5.79
CA GLU A 496 -14.01 0.35 -5.16
C GLU A 496 -14.08 0.49 -3.64
N GLY A 497 -12.95 0.84 -3.00
CA GLY A 497 -12.89 1.16 -1.58
C GLY A 497 -13.79 2.34 -1.23
N MET A 498 -13.69 3.43 -1.99
CA MET A 498 -14.50 4.65 -1.78
C MET A 498 -15.97 4.41 -2.08
N ARG A 499 -16.29 3.71 -3.16
CA ARG A 499 -17.68 3.35 -3.52
C ARG A 499 -18.38 2.64 -2.35
N LYS A 500 -17.70 1.69 -1.71
CA LYS A 500 -18.24 0.97 -0.54
C LYS A 500 -18.39 1.87 0.67
N LEU A 501 -17.44 2.78 0.90
CA LEU A 501 -17.50 3.73 2.02
C LEU A 501 -18.68 4.69 1.87
N ILE A 502 -18.83 5.31 0.70
CA ILE A 502 -19.94 6.20 0.35
C ILE A 502 -21.26 5.43 0.44
N GLY A 503 -21.32 4.22 -0.11
CA GLY A 503 -22.50 3.35 0.00
C GLY A 503 -22.96 3.18 1.45
N LYS A 504 -22.05 2.87 2.38
CA LYS A 504 -22.39 2.76 3.82
C LYS A 504 -23.00 4.05 4.42
N GLN A 505 -22.70 5.20 3.85
CA GLN A 505 -23.22 6.51 4.27
C GLN A 505 -24.53 6.88 3.56
N CYS A 506 -24.86 6.23 2.45
CA CYS A 506 -26.06 6.50 1.67
C CYS A 506 -27.25 5.63 2.09
N LYS A 507 -28.47 6.14 1.88
CA LYS A 507 -29.70 5.37 2.08
C LYS A 507 -29.70 4.18 1.12
N ASN A 508 -30.05 3.00 1.63
CA ASN A 508 -30.08 1.73 0.87
C ASN A 508 -28.72 1.25 0.34
N LEU A 509 -27.61 1.76 0.87
CA LEU A 509 -26.26 1.38 0.44
C LEU A 509 -25.93 1.73 -1.02
N ASP A 510 -26.64 2.71 -1.60
CA ASP A 510 -26.48 3.13 -2.99
C ASP A 510 -25.66 4.43 -3.11
N PRO A 511 -24.42 4.37 -3.63
CA PRO A 511 -23.59 5.55 -3.83
C PRO A 511 -23.99 6.41 -5.05
N ASN A 512 -25.04 6.03 -5.80
CA ASN A 512 -25.49 6.71 -7.02
C ASN A 512 -24.38 6.83 -8.09
N GLU A 513 -23.75 5.69 -8.41
CA GLU A 513 -22.67 5.58 -9.39
C GLU A 513 -23.13 5.92 -10.82
N GLN A 514 -22.35 6.74 -11.55
CA GLN A 514 -22.69 7.21 -12.90
C GLN A 514 -21.49 7.09 -13.86
N LEU A 515 -21.79 6.86 -15.15
CA LEU A 515 -20.83 6.91 -16.24
C LEU A 515 -20.95 8.26 -16.96
N LEU A 516 -19.87 9.05 -16.94
CA LEU A 516 -19.83 10.42 -17.45
C LEU A 516 -18.68 10.61 -18.44
N PHE A 517 -18.77 11.66 -19.27
CA PHE A 517 -17.70 12.04 -20.20
C PHE A 517 -16.83 13.15 -19.62
N HIS A 518 -15.51 13.04 -19.81
CA HIS A 518 -14.54 14.08 -19.47
C HIS A 518 -13.60 14.34 -20.66
N GLY A 519 -13.62 15.56 -21.18
CA GLY A 519 -12.73 15.98 -22.28
C GLY A 519 -11.42 16.58 -21.74
N THR A 520 -10.29 16.15 -22.29
CA THR A 520 -8.96 16.70 -21.93
C THR A 520 -8.09 16.95 -23.17
N LYS A 521 -7.01 17.69 -23.01
CA LYS A 521 -5.96 17.85 -24.04
C LYS A 521 -5.08 16.60 -24.06
N SER A 522 -4.32 16.40 -25.14
CA SER A 522 -3.38 15.28 -25.28
C SER A 522 -2.42 15.12 -24.10
N ALA A 523 -1.95 16.22 -23.51
CA ALA A 523 -1.10 16.18 -22.32
C ALA A 523 -1.76 15.50 -21.10
N GLY A 524 -3.09 15.60 -20.96
CA GLY A 524 -3.81 14.95 -19.86
C GLY A 524 -3.95 13.44 -20.03
N ILE A 525 -3.83 12.92 -21.26
CA ILE A 525 -3.89 11.47 -21.55
C ILE A 525 -2.72 10.73 -20.93
N GLU A 526 -1.60 11.40 -20.67
CA GLU A 526 -0.45 10.76 -20.01
C GLU A 526 -0.60 10.65 -18.50
N GLY A 527 -1.35 11.56 -17.86
CA GLY A 527 -1.49 11.62 -16.41
C GLY A 527 -2.77 10.96 -15.89
N ILE A 528 -3.91 11.22 -16.54
CA ILE A 528 -5.22 10.74 -16.03
C ILE A 528 -5.28 9.21 -15.90
N PRO A 529 -4.80 8.40 -16.86
CA PRO A 529 -4.83 6.96 -16.72
C PRO A 529 -3.96 6.41 -15.59
N GLU A 530 -2.88 7.10 -15.21
CA GLU A 530 -1.95 6.67 -14.15
C GLU A 530 -2.42 7.16 -12.77
N ASP A 531 -2.77 8.45 -12.68
CA ASP A 531 -2.96 9.16 -11.40
C ASP A 531 -4.43 9.55 -11.12
N GLY A 532 -5.33 9.36 -12.09
CA GLY A 532 -6.72 9.80 -12.00
C GLY A 532 -6.91 11.28 -12.34
N TYR A 533 -8.07 11.82 -11.98
CA TYR A 533 -8.36 13.24 -12.20
C TYR A 533 -7.81 14.10 -11.06
N ASP A 534 -7.14 15.19 -11.43
CA ASP A 534 -6.52 16.10 -10.49
C ASP A 534 -6.94 17.55 -10.78
N ASP A 535 -7.68 18.15 -9.85
CA ASP A 535 -8.21 19.50 -9.96
C ASP A 535 -7.12 20.59 -9.89
N ARG A 536 -5.88 20.25 -9.53
CA ARG A 536 -4.73 21.18 -9.49
C ARG A 536 -4.34 21.67 -10.88
N TYR A 537 -4.60 20.87 -11.90
CA TYR A 537 -4.36 21.21 -13.30
C TYR A 537 -5.52 21.99 -13.93
N PHE A 538 -6.55 22.28 -13.15
CA PHE A 538 -7.72 23.01 -13.60
C PHE A 538 -7.42 24.52 -13.75
N VAL A 539 -7.73 25.08 -14.92
CA VAL A 539 -7.62 26.52 -15.18
C VAL A 539 -8.99 27.15 -14.94
N ALA A 540 -9.02 28.33 -14.29
CA ALA A 540 -10.14 28.99 -13.60
C ALA A 540 -11.52 29.19 -14.30
N SER A 541 -11.85 28.53 -15.41
CA SER A 541 -13.12 28.71 -16.15
C SER A 541 -14.26 27.74 -15.78
N GLY A 542 -14.08 26.88 -14.78
CA GLY A 542 -15.14 25.98 -14.30
C GLY A 542 -16.17 26.69 -13.42
N ALA A 543 -17.38 26.87 -13.93
CA ALA A 543 -18.43 27.64 -13.26
C ALA A 543 -19.06 26.98 -12.02
N TRP A 544 -18.72 25.73 -11.70
CA TRP A 544 -19.50 24.89 -10.76
C TRP A 544 -18.72 24.30 -9.58
N GLY A 545 -17.42 24.61 -9.45
CA GLY A 545 -16.61 24.32 -8.26
C GLY A 545 -16.12 25.64 -7.68
N LYS A 546 -16.51 25.94 -6.44
CA LYS A 546 -16.10 27.15 -5.71
C LYS A 546 -14.90 26.88 -4.84
#